data_AF-A0A967LBN3-F1
#
_entry.id   AF-A0A967LBN3-F1
#
_cell.length_a   1.000
_cell.length_b   1.000
_cell.length_c   1.000
_cell.angle_alpha   90.00
_cell.angle_beta   90.00
_cell.angle_gamma   90.00
#
_symmetry.space_group_name_H-M   'P 1'
#
loop_
_entity.id
_entity.type
_entity.pdbx_description
1 polymer ?
#
loop_
_entity_poly.entity_id
_entity_poly.type
_entity_poly.pdbx_seq_one_letter_code
_entity_poly.pdbx_strand_id
1 'polypeptide(L)' 'MIFRDRFYHADPHPGNILVLSGNVIGLLDCGMVGYLDQTTRRSFEGLIEGFLLQDSELLTDSALELGNPPKDFDR' A
#
# COMPACT_ATOMS: atom_id res chain seq x y z
N MET A 1 0.98 -10.61 -0.50
CA MET A 1 1.58 -9.82 0.59
C MET A 1 0.67 -8.68 1.00
N ILE A 2 0.65 -7.53 0.32
CA ILE A 2 -0.07 -6.34 0.82
C ILE A 2 -1.61 -6.50 0.78
N PHE A 3 -2.21 -6.73 -0.40
CA PHE A 3 -3.69 -6.77 -0.50
C PHE A 3 -4.32 -8.10 -0.09
N ARG A 4 -3.61 -9.21 -0.34
CA ARG A 4 -4.07 -10.56 0.00
C ARG A 4 -3.87 -10.89 1.48
N ASP A 5 -2.65 -10.65 1.99
CA ASP A 5 -2.22 -11.10 3.31
C ASP A 5 -2.22 -9.97 4.34
N ARG A 6 -2.51 -8.72 3.90
CA ARG A 6 -2.45 -7.50 4.72
C ARG A 6 -1.09 -7.24 5.34
N PHE A 7 -0.01 -7.82 4.80
CA PHE A 7 1.33 -7.74 5.34
C PHE A 7 2.27 -7.02 4.37
N TYR A 8 3.07 -6.08 4.88
CA TYR A 8 3.99 -5.28 4.08
C TYR A 8 5.33 -5.08 4.79
N HIS A 9 6.38 -4.84 3.99
CA HIS A 9 7.77 -4.71 4.46
C HIS A 9 8.21 -3.26 4.74
N ALA A 10 7.41 -2.29 4.30
CA ALA A 10 7.57 -0.83 4.42
C ALA A 10 8.85 -0.20 3.85
N ASP A 11 9.98 -0.91 3.82
CA ASP A 11 11.25 -0.45 3.25
C ASP A 11 12.02 -1.59 2.54
N PRO A 12 11.53 -2.05 1.36
CA PRO A 12 12.22 -3.06 0.58
C PRO A 12 13.41 -2.46 -0.19
N HIS A 13 14.37 -1.87 0.53
CA HIS A 13 15.62 -1.37 -0.05
C HIS A 13 16.39 -2.51 -0.74
N PRO A 14 17.05 -2.29 -1.90
CA PRO A 14 17.73 -3.34 -2.64
C PRO A 14 18.75 -4.15 -1.83
N GLY A 15 19.40 -3.54 -0.84
CA GLY A 15 20.32 -4.22 0.08
C GLY A 15 19.67 -5.32 0.94
N ASN A 16 18.34 -5.31 1.10
CA ASN A 16 17.58 -6.30 1.85
C ASN A 16 17.10 -7.48 0.98
N ILE A 17 17.39 -7.46 -0.33
CA ILE A 17 16.87 -8.42 -1.30
C ILE A 17 18.04 -9.18 -1.93
N LEU A 18 18.02 -10.51 -1.83
CA LEU A 18 18.95 -11.40 -2.51
C LEU A 18 18.25 -12.19 -3.62
N VAL A 19 18.89 -12.29 -4.78
CA VAL A 19 18.49 -13.22 -5.83
C VAL A 19 19.31 -14.50 -5.66
N LEU A 20 18.63 -15.58 -5.27
CA LEU A 20 19.24 -16.89 -5.03
C LEU A 20 19.03 -17.82 -6.24
N SER A 21 19.80 -18.91 -6.29
CA SER A 21 19.62 -19.95 -7.30
C SER A 21 18.22 -20.57 -7.21
N GLY A 22 17.68 -21.01 -8.35
CA GLY A 22 16.35 -21.62 -8.41
C GLY A 22 15.19 -20.64 -8.40
N ASN A 23 15.39 -19.39 -8.85
CA ASN A 23 14.35 -18.34 -8.92
C ASN A 23 13.76 -17.98 -7.55
N VAL A 24 14.61 -17.95 -6.52
CA VAL A 24 14.21 -17.63 -5.14
C VAL A 24 14.66 -16.22 -4.80
N ILE A 25 13.76 -15.45 -4.18
CA ILE A 25 14.07 -14.14 -3.58
C ILE A 25 14.23 -14.33 -2.07
N GLY A 26 15.40 -13.97 -1.55
CA GLY A 26 15.68 -13.90 -0.12
C GLY A 26 15.45 -12.49 0.43
N LEU A 27 14.78 -12.38 1.57
CA LEU A 27 14.65 -11.14 2.34
C LEU A 27 15.56 -11.22 3.56
N LEU A 28 16.41 -10.22 3.77
CA LEU A 28 17.40 -10.20 4.85
C LEU A 28 16.92 -9.50 6.09
N ASP A 29 16.42 -8.27 5.92
CA ASP A 29 15.93 -7.43 7.00
C ASP A 29 14.41 -7.53 7.07
N CYS A 30 13.85 -7.52 8.28
CA CYS A 30 12.41 -7.44 8.54
C CYS A 30 12.12 -6.40 9.65
N GLY A 31 13.01 -5.44 9.87
CA GLY A 31 12.92 -4.44 10.93
C GLY A 31 11.76 -3.45 10.78
N MET A 32 11.22 -3.28 9.56
CA MET A 32 10.14 -2.34 9.27
C MET A 32 8.89 -3.02 8.68
N VAL A 33 8.49 -4.18 9.18
CA VAL A 33 7.27 -4.85 8.70
C VAL A 33 6.01 -4.35 9.40
N GLY A 34 4.87 -4.40 8.71
CA GLY A 34 3.59 -3.95 9.23
C GLY A 34 2.40 -4.73 8.68
N TYR A 35 1.24 -4.50 9.32
CA TYR A 35 -0.05 -5.00 8.84
C TYR A 35 -1.00 -3.85 8.50
N LEU A 36 -1.75 -4.02 7.42
CA LEU A 36 -2.88 -3.15 7.11
C LEU A 36 -4.13 -3.64 7.85
N ASP A 37 -4.80 -2.72 8.54
CA ASP A 37 -6.16 -2.99 8.98
C ASP A 37 -7.11 -3.07 7.77
N GLN A 38 -8.33 -3.53 8.01
CA GLN A 38 -9.26 -3.81 6.94
C GLN A 38 -9.82 -2.55 6.27
N THR A 39 -9.93 -1.44 7.00
CA THR A 39 -10.37 -0.14 6.48
C THR A 39 -9.30 0.44 5.58
N THR A 40 -8.07 0.56 6.09
CA THR A 40 -6.90 1.05 5.36
C THR A 40 -6.67 0.24 4.08
N ARG A 41 -6.78 -1.10 4.14
CA ARG A 41 -6.68 -1.95 2.95
C ARG A 41 -7.75 -1.62 1.90
N ARG A 42 -9.01 -1.42 2.31
CA ARG A 42 -10.12 -1.11 1.40
C ARG A 42 -9.96 0.27 0.76
N SER A 43 -9.59 1.29 1.53
CA SER A 43 -9.36 2.62 0.97
C SER A 43 -8.16 2.61 0.01
N PHE A 44 -7.11 1.81 0.28
CA PHE A 44 -6.01 1.63 -0.68
C PHE A 44 -6.42 0.87 -1.96
N GLU A 45 -7.31 -0.12 -1.85
CA GLU A 45 -7.91 -0.79 -3.02
C GLU A 45 -8.75 0.20 -3.85
N GLY A 46 -9.56 1.03 -3.20
CA GLY A 46 -10.36 2.07 -3.84
C GLY A 46 -9.53 3.14 -4.55
N LEU A 47 -8.36 3.51 -4.00
CA LEU A 47 -7.40 4.39 -4.68
C LEU A 47 -6.92 3.79 -6.01
N ILE A 48 -6.55 2.51 -6.01
CA ILE A 48 -6.09 1.83 -7.23
C ILE A 48 -7.25 1.70 -8.23
N GLU A 49 -8.44 1.35 -7.75
CA GLU A 49 -9.63 1.21 -8.58
C GLU A 49 -10.04 2.54 -9.24
N GLY A 50 -10.15 3.61 -8.45
CA GLY A 50 -10.47 4.95 -8.97
C GLY A 50 -9.45 5.43 -10.00
N PHE A 51 -8.15 5.16 -9.78
CA PHE A 51 -7.12 5.48 -10.76
C PHE A 51 -7.30 4.68 -12.07
N LEU A 52 -7.52 3.37 -11.99
CA LEU A 52 -7.68 2.50 -13.16
C LEU A 52 -8.95 2.81 -13.96
N LEU A 53 -10.04 3.17 -13.28
CA LEU A 53 -11.32 3.51 -13.90
C LEU A 53 -11.43 4.97 -14.31
N GLN A 54 -10.41 5.78 -14.02
CA GLN A 54 -10.44 7.25 -14.16
C GLN A 54 -11.63 7.89 -13.42
N ASP A 55 -12.03 7.31 -12.29
CA ASP A 55 -13.07 7.82 -11.42
C ASP A 55 -12.43 8.73 -10.37
N SER A 56 -12.49 10.04 -10.61
CA SER A 56 -11.94 11.06 -9.71
C SER A 56 -12.66 11.14 -8.38
N GLU A 57 -13.95 10.78 -8.33
CA GLU A 57 -14.74 10.85 -7.10
C GLU A 57 -14.32 9.71 -6.16
N LEU A 58 -14.29 8.47 -6.67
CA LEU A 58 -13.81 7.31 -5.93
C LEU A 58 -12.35 7.48 -5.47
N LEU A 59 -11.49 7.99 -6.34
CA LEU A 59 -10.10 8.27 -6.02
C LEU A 59 -9.97 9.30 -4.88
N THR A 60 -10.76 10.38 -4.94
CA THR A 60 -10.75 11.44 -3.93
C THR A 60 -11.29 10.93 -2.59
N ASP A 61 -12.43 10.25 -2.59
CA ASP A 61 -13.01 9.66 -1.37
C ASP A 61 -12.06 8.68 -0.70
N SER A 62 -11.47 7.78 -1.48
CA SER A 62 -10.50 6.81 -0.98
C SER A 62 -9.23 7.48 -0.41
N ALA A 63 -8.78 8.58 -1.01
CA ALA A 63 -7.65 9.36 -0.52
C ALA A 63 -7.96 10.06 0.81
N LEU A 64 -9.16 10.62 0.93
CA LEU A 64 -9.61 11.31 2.14
C LEU A 64 -9.83 10.35 3.31
N GLU A 65 -10.27 9.13 3.05
CA GLU A 65 -10.38 8.09 4.08
C GLU A 65 -9.02 7.60 4.58
N LEU A 66 -8.03 7.50 3.69
CA LEU A 66 -6.69 7.03 4.03
C LEU A 66 -5.85 8.10 4.74
N GLY A 67 -6.05 9.36 4.34
CA GLY A 67 -5.29 10.50 4.79
C GLY A 67 -5.97 11.28 5.91
N ASN A 68 -5.36 12.41 6.26
CA ASN A 68 -5.97 13.40 7.12
C ASN A 68 -5.94 14.74 6.37
N PRO A 69 -7.02 15.12 5.66
CA PRO A 69 -7.02 16.33 4.86
C PRO A 69 -6.82 17.58 5.73
N PRO A 70 -6.22 18.66 5.18
CA PRO A 70 -6.21 19.97 5.80
C PRO A 70 -7.63 20.44 6.16
N LYS A 71 -7.75 21.31 7.17
CA LYS A 71 -9.07 21.82 7.62
C LYS A 71 -9.80 22.64 6.56
N ASP A 72 -9.05 23.21 5.63
CA ASP A 72 -9.49 24.06 4.53
C ASP A 72 -9.53 23.32 3.19
N PHE A 73 -9.52 21.98 3.22
CA PHE A 73 -9.61 21.16 2.01
C PHE A 73 -10.94 21.40 1.31
N ASP A 74 -10.87 21.92 0.08
CA ASP A 74 -11.98 22.06 -0.84
C ASP A 74 -12.08 20.79 -1.68
N ARG A 75 -13.26 20.15 -1.65
CA ARG A 75 -13.50 18.85 -2.26
C ARG A 75 -14.05 19.01 -3.68
#